data_AF-A0A382SW20-F1
#
_entry.id   AF-A0A382SW20-F1
#
_cell.length_a   1.000
_cell.length_b   1.000
_cell.length_c   1.000
_cell.angle_alpha   90.00
_cell.angle_beta   90.00
_cell.angle_gamma   90.00
#
_symmetry.space_group_name_H-M   'P 1'
#
loop_
_entity.id
_entity.type
_entity.pdbx_description
1 polymer ?
#
loop_
_entity_poly.entity_id
_entity_poly.type
_entity_poly.pdbx_seq_one_letter_code
_entity_poly.pdbx_strand_id
1 'polypeptide(L)' 'AIMKDGKKVKNARMTLKHNGVLIHKDLNITGKTGGSRRAPEGTPGPIKLQGHGNPLQFRNVWIVEN' A
#
# COMPACT_ATOMS: atom_id res chain seq x y z
N ALA A 1 6.76 1.37 5.54
CA ALA A 1 7.60 2.39 6.20
C ALA A 1 8.09 1.79 7.50
N ILE A 2 9.30 2.13 7.92
CA ILE A 2 9.88 1.64 9.16
C ILE A 2 9.78 2.77 10.18
N MET A 3 9.22 2.43 11.34
CA MET A 3 9.12 3.31 12.50
C MET A 3 10.08 2.81 13.58
N LYS A 4 10.76 3.73 14.25
CA LYS A 4 11.57 3.45 15.44
C LYS A 4 11.28 4.52 16.47
N ASP A 5 10.90 4.12 17.68
CA ASP A 5 10.60 5.02 18.80
C ASP A 5 9.60 6.14 18.44
N GLY A 6 8.54 5.78 17.70
CA GLY A 6 7.51 6.71 17.24
C GLY A 6 7.93 7.63 16.08
N LYS A 7 9.17 7.55 15.60
CA LYS A 7 9.67 8.35 14.47
C LYS A 7 9.80 7.51 13.21
N LYS A 8 9.46 8.11 12.06
CA LYS A 8 9.68 7.48 10.75
C LYS A 8 11.16 7.53 10.39
N VAL A 9 11.77 6.37 10.17
CA VAL A 9 13.18 6.25 9.79
C VAL A 9 13.38 5.84 8.35
N LYS A 10 12.40 5.17 7.74
CA LYS A 10 12.39 4.85 6.29
C LYS A 10 10.96 4.89 5.75
N ASN A 11 10.81 5.46 4.56
CA ASN A 11 9.53 5.45 3.84
C ASN A 11 9.13 4.03 3.40
N ALA A 12 7.85 3.85 3.07
CA ALA A 12 7.41 2.63 2.40
C ALA A 12 7.89 2.63 0.95
N ARG A 13 8.19 1.46 0.41
CA ARG A 13 8.54 1.30 -1.01
C ARG A 13 7.66 0.25 -1.67
N MET A 14 7.34 0.45 -2.94
CA MET A 14 6.53 -0.49 -3.71
C MET A 14 7.00 -0.61 -5.16
N THR A 15 6.85 -1.80 -5.72
CA THR A 15 6.93 -2.03 -7.17
C THR A 15 5.55 -2.46 -7.66
N LEU A 16 5.07 -1.85 -8.74
CA LEU A 16 3.76 -2.13 -9.32
C LEU A 16 3.88 -2.47 -10.79
N LYS A 17 3.25 -3.57 -11.17
CA LYS A 17 3.03 -3.95 -12.56
C LYS A 17 1.53 -3.98 -12.83
N HIS A 18 1.14 -3.52 -14.01
CA HIS A 18 -0.22 -3.62 -14.51
C HIS A 18 -0.19 -4.30 -15.87
N ASN A 19 -0.93 -5.41 -16.02
CA ASN A 19 -0.93 -6.23 -17.23
C ASN A 19 0.49 -6.59 -17.73
N GLY A 20 1.38 -6.94 -16.80
CA GLY A 20 2.78 -7.28 -17.09
C GLY A 20 3.72 -6.08 -17.29
N VAL A 21 3.20 -4.87 -17.49
CA VAL A 21 3.99 -3.65 -17.71
C VAL A 21 4.41 -3.04 -16.38
N LEU A 22 5.69 -2.71 -16.24
CA LEU A 22 6.23 -2.00 -15.07
C LEU A 22 5.78 -0.53 -15.10
N ILE A 23 4.95 -0.12 -14.15
CA ILE A 23 4.51 1.28 -14.00
C ILE A 23 5.35 2.00 -12.93
N HIS A 24 5.60 1.33 -11.81
CA HIS A 24 6.40 1.87 -10.72
C HIS A 24 7.50 0.88 -10.34
N LYS A 25 8.74 1.32 -10.42
CA LYS A 25 9.91 0.57 -9.95
C LYS A 25 10.38 1.18 -8.64
N ASP A 26 10.31 0.41 -7.56
CA ASP A 26 10.88 0.79 -6.26
C ASP A 26 10.44 2.20 -5.77
N LEU A 27 9.17 2.53 -6.02
CA LEU A 27 8.62 3.85 -5.75
C LEU A 27 8.68 4.16 -4.26
N ASN A 28 9.25 5.31 -3.94
CA ASN A 28 9.32 5.84 -2.58
C ASN A 28 8.00 6.53 -2.20
N ILE A 29 7.25 5.98 -1.24
CA ILE A 29 5.99 6.54 -0.74
C ILE A 29 6.29 7.42 0.48
N THR A 30 6.17 8.73 0.30
CA THR A 30 6.56 9.73 1.31
C THR A 30 5.54 9.93 2.43
N GLY A 31 4.30 9.47 2.26
CA GLY A 31 3.26 9.60 3.25
C GLY A 31 1.98 8.87 2.89
N LYS A 32 0.96 9.04 3.75
CA LYS A 32 -0.36 8.43 3.56
C LYS A 32 -1.13 9.09 2.43
N THR A 33 -1.88 8.30 1.67
CA THR A 33 -2.85 8.79 0.70
C THR A 33 -4.19 9.13 1.37
N GLY A 34 -5.06 9.84 0.64
CA GLY A 34 -6.46 10.04 1.04
C GLY A 34 -7.18 8.70 1.24
N GLY A 35 -8.05 8.62 2.26
CA GLY A 35 -8.75 7.39 2.61
C GLY A 35 -7.91 6.35 3.37
N SER A 36 -6.71 6.71 3.82
CA SER A 36 -5.86 5.83 4.62
C SER A 36 -6.45 5.49 6.00
N ARG A 37 -5.91 4.44 6.62
CA ARG A 37 -6.28 4.05 8.00
C ARG A 37 -5.79 5.10 9.01
N ARG A 38 -6.57 5.28 10.10
CA ARG A 38 -6.23 6.19 11.21
C ARG A 38 -4.94 5.79 11.94
N ALA A 39 -4.63 4.49 12.02
CA ALA A 39 -3.45 3.97 12.69
C ALA A 39 -2.15 4.66 12.22
N PRO A 40 -1.14 4.84 13.09
CA PRO A 40 0.14 5.42 12.71
C PRO A 40 0.78 4.73 11.50
N GLU A 41 1.54 5.48 10.70
CA GLU A 41 2.33 4.91 9.60
C GLU A 41 3.25 3.79 10.15
N GLY A 42 3.48 2.73 9.38
CA GLY A 42 4.28 1.57 9.81
C GLY A 42 3.55 0.57 10.70
N THR A 43 2.31 0.84 11.14
CA THR A 43 1.48 -0.14 11.84
C THR A 43 0.95 -1.18 10.84
N PRO A 44 1.16 -2.50 11.07
CA PRO A 44 0.56 -3.55 10.26
C PRO A 44 -0.97 -3.42 10.15
N GLY A 45 -1.55 -4.03 9.13
CA GLY A 45 -3.01 -4.12 9.01
C GLY A 45 -3.48 -4.57 7.64
N PRO A 46 -4.80 -4.56 7.41
CA PRO A 46 -5.38 -5.24 6.26
C PRO A 46 -5.11 -4.51 4.94
N ILE A 47 -5.11 -5.29 3.85
CA ILE A 47 -5.29 -4.77 2.49
C ILE A 47 -6.76 -4.40 2.29
N LYS A 48 -7.02 -3.24 1.68
CA LYS A 48 -8.37 -2.74 1.42
C LYS A 48 -8.57 -2.53 -0.08
N LEU A 49 -9.71 -2.99 -0.59
CA LEU A 49 -10.22 -2.61 -1.91
C LEU A 49 -11.19 -1.45 -1.71
N GLN A 50 -10.91 -0.30 -2.32
CA GLN A 50 -11.75 0.89 -2.12
C GLN A 50 -13.04 0.77 -2.93
N GLY A 51 -14.18 0.90 -2.25
CA GLY A 51 -15.47 1.16 -2.89
C GLY A 51 -15.66 2.66 -3.10
N HIS A 52 -15.91 3.09 -4.33
CA HIS A 52 -16.11 4.50 -4.68
C HIS A 52 -17.38 4.71 -5.50
N GLY A 53 -18.48 4.08 -5.10
CA GLY A 53 -19.79 4.20 -5.76
C GLY A 53 -19.94 3.48 -7.10
N ASN A 54 -18.86 2.93 -7.64
CA ASN A 54 -18.85 2.23 -8.93
C ASN A 54 -18.95 0.72 -8.76
N PRO A 55 -19.70 0.01 -9.63
CA PRO A 55 -19.72 -1.44 -9.63
C PRO A 55 -18.38 -1.98 -10.15
N LEU A 56 -17.68 -2.73 -9.31
CA LEU A 56 -16.40 -3.37 -9.64
C LEU A 56 -16.44 -4.84 -9.21
N GLN A 57 -15.75 -5.70 -9.96
CA GLN A 57 -15.57 -7.11 -9.64
C GLN A 57 -14.08 -7.43 -9.55
N PHE A 58 -13.71 -8.25 -8.57
CA PHE A 58 -12.33 -8.70 -8.35
C PHE A 58 -12.30 -10.23 -8.33
N ARG A 59 -11.21 -10.81 -8.84
CA ARG A 59 -10.92 -12.25 -8.77
C ARG A 59 -9.41 -12.45 -8.61
N ASN A 60 -9.01 -13.64 -8.15
CA ASN A 60 -7.61 -14.05 -8.04
C ASN A 60 -6.75 -13.10 -7.17
N VAL A 61 -7.27 -12.72 -5.99
CA VAL A 61 -6.55 -11.89 -5.02
C VAL A 61 -5.88 -12.79 -3.98
N TRP A 62 -4.57 -12.71 -3.86
CA TRP A 62 -3.77 -13.48 -2.90
C TRP A 62 -2.69 -12.60 -2.28
N ILE A 63 -2.21 -13.02 -1.11
CA ILE A 63 -1.09 -12.41 -0.40
C ILE A 63 -0.12 -13.52 -0.01
N VAL A 64 1.17 -13.23 -0.20
CA VAL A 64 2.28 -14.10 0.21
C VAL A 64 3.27 -13.19 0.92
N GLU A 65 3.72 -13.61 2.09
CA GLU A 65 4.75 -12.90 2.84
C GLU A 65 6.12 -13.19 2.23
N ASN A 66 6.97 -12.16 2.17
CA ASN A 66 8.37 -12.27 1.71
C ASN A 66 9.31 -12.39 2.90
#